data_AF-A0A925C4I3-F1
#
_entry.id   AF-A0A925C4I3-F1
#
_cell.length_a   1.000
_cell.length_b   1.000
_cell.length_c   1.000
_cell.angle_alpha   90.00
_cell.angle_beta   90.00
_cell.angle_gamma   90.00
#
_symmetry.space_group_name_H-M   'P 1'
#
loop_
_entity.id
_entity.type
_entity.pdbx_description
1 polymer ?
#
loop_
_entity_poly.entity_id
_entity_poly.type
_entity_poly.pdbx_seq_one_letter_code
_entity_poly.pdbx_strand_id
1 'polypeptide(L)' 'MRSQRLTYRPLDARDAGRIAVLAGEWDVARMTSRIPHPYSLIDADMWIAS' A
#
# COMPACT_ATOMS: atom_id res chain seq x y z
N MET A 1 -9.02 15.96 -2.93
CA MET A 1 -9.96 16.26 -1.82
C MET A 1 -9.13 16.50 -0.55
N ARG A 2 -9.59 17.29 0.42
CA ARG A 2 -8.80 17.55 1.66
C ARG A 2 -9.70 17.67 2.89
N SER A 3 -9.20 17.20 4.03
CA SER A 3 -9.75 17.46 5.37
C SER A 3 -8.76 18.35 6.16
N GLN A 4 -9.06 18.65 7.42
CA GLN A 4 -8.18 19.46 8.26
C GLN A 4 -6.80 18.83 8.52
N ARG A 5 -6.71 17.49 8.49
CA ARG A 5 -5.49 16.75 8.84
C ARG A 5 -4.95 15.86 7.72
N LEU A 6 -5.65 15.78 6.59
CA LEU A 6 -5.29 14.85 5.52
C LEU A 6 -5.62 15.41 4.14
N THR A 7 -4.64 15.33 3.24
CA THR A 7 -4.83 15.59 1.82
C THR A 7 -4.94 14.26 1.09
N TYR A 8 -6.03 14.08 0.35
CA TYR A 8 -6.24 12.91 -0.49
C TYR A 8 -5.74 13.23 -1.90
N ARG A 9 -4.72 12.48 -2.34
CA ARG A 9 -4.15 12.52 -3.69
C ARG A 9 -4.24 11.13 -4.34
N PRO A 10 -4.29 11.04 -5.68
CA PRO A 10 -4.06 9.78 -6.39
C PRO A 10 -2.72 9.17 -6.00
N LEU A 11 -2.66 7.84 -5.96
CA LEU A 11 -1.42 7.10 -5.80
C LEU A 11 -0.58 7.18 -7.07
N ASP A 12 0.74 7.17 -6.90
CA ASP A 12 1.69 7.06 -8.01
C ASP A 12 2.83 6.10 -7.65
N ALA A 13 3.69 5.78 -8.62
CA ALA A 13 4.76 4.79 -8.45
C ALA A 13 5.71 5.07 -7.27
N ARG A 14 5.83 6.33 -6.83
CA ARG A 14 6.70 6.68 -5.68
C ARG A 14 6.11 6.21 -4.35
N ASP A 15 4.82 5.89 -4.30
CA ASP A 15 4.16 5.37 -3.11
C ASP A 15 4.43 3.88 -2.88
N ALA A 16 4.82 3.14 -3.93
CA ALA A 16 4.98 1.69 -3.90
C ALA A 16 5.87 1.21 -2.76
N GLY A 17 7.01 1.87 -2.54
CA GLY A 17 7.93 1.51 -1.45
C GLY A 17 7.30 1.60 -0.06
N ARG A 18 6.52 2.65 0.21
CA ARG A 18 5.88 2.81 1.52
C ARG A 18 4.68 1.87 1.70
N ILE A 19 3.95 1.62 0.61
CA ILE A 19 2.88 0.62 0.59
C ILE A 19 3.45 -0.78 0.86
N ALA A 20 4.55 -1.15 0.20
CA ALA A 20 5.16 -2.47 0.37
C ALA A 20 5.60 -2.74 1.82
N VAL A 21 6.20 -1.75 2.48
CA VAL A 21 6.57 -1.84 3.90
C VAL A 21 5.33 -2.05 4.77
N LEU A 22 4.31 -1.20 4.64
CA LEU A 22 3.13 -1.24 5.50
C LEU A 22 2.25 -2.47 5.25
N ALA A 23 2.08 -2.87 4.00
CA ALA A 23 1.33 -4.07 3.62
C ALA A 23 2.10 -5.35 3.95
N GLY A 24 3.43 -5.31 3.92
CA GLY A 24 4.30 -6.43 4.27
C GLY A 24 4.31 -6.73 5.77
N GLU A 25 3.91 -5.78 6.62
CA GLU A 25 3.80 -6.01 8.06
C GLU A 25 2.82 -7.13 8.38
N TRP A 26 3.28 -8.11 9.17
CA TRP A 26 2.50 -9.32 9.46
C TRP A 26 1.14 -8.98 10.09
N ASP A 27 1.11 -8.04 11.03
CA ASP A 27 -0.12 -7.65 11.71
C ASP A 27 -1.14 -7.00 10.77
N VAL A 28 -0.67 -6.34 9.70
CA VAL A 28 -1.54 -5.76 8.66
C VAL A 28 -2.01 -6.85 7.71
N ALA A 29 -1.10 -7.69 7.21
CA ALA A 29 -1.40 -8.74 6.24
C ALA A 29 -2.38 -9.77 6.82
N ARG A 30 -2.17 -10.23 8.06
CA ARG A 30 -3.04 -11.23 8.71
C ARG A 30 -4.47 -10.75 8.92
N MET A 31 -4.70 -9.43 8.96
CA MET A 31 -6.03 -8.81 9.12
C MET A 31 -6.64 -8.37 7.79
N THR A 32 -5.92 -8.51 6.67
CA THR A 32 -6.37 -8.04 5.36
C THR A 32 -6.35 -9.18 4.35
N SER A 33 -7.51 -9.80 4.11
CA SER A 33 -7.61 -11.06 3.36
C SER A 33 -7.02 -11.07 1.94
N ARG A 34 -6.75 -9.91 1.33
CA ARG A 34 -6.16 -9.78 -0.01
C ARG A 34 -4.67 -9.49 -0.04
N ILE A 35 -4.05 -9.22 1.11
CA ILE A 35 -2.62 -8.91 1.18
C ILE A 35 -1.86 -10.20 1.46
N PRO A 36 -1.08 -10.74 0.49
CA PRO A 36 -0.19 -11.87 0.75
C PRO A 36 0.93 -11.46 1.72
N HIS A 37 1.49 -12.44 2.44
CA HIS A 37 2.68 -12.24 3.25
C HIS A 37 3.79 -13.24 2.83
N PRO A 38 5.02 -12.76 2.52
CA PRO A 38 5.43 -11.36 2.46
C PRO A 38 4.80 -10.61 1.28
N TYR A 39 4.60 -9.30 1.43
CA TYR A 39 4.15 -8.40 0.36
C TYR A 39 5.35 -7.62 -0.18
N SER A 40 5.65 -7.76 -1.47
CA SER A 40 6.86 -7.21 -2.07
C SER A 40 6.64 -5.84 -2.72
N LEU A 41 7.74 -5.15 -3.07
CA LEU A 41 7.68 -3.91 -3.86
C LEU A 41 7.02 -4.13 -5.22
N ILE A 42 7.30 -5.28 -5.85
CA ILE A 42 6.72 -5.65 -7.14
C ILE A 42 5.19 -5.80 -7.04
N ASP A 43 4.70 -6.38 -5.94
CA ASP A 43 3.25 -6.48 -5.70
C ASP A 43 2.60 -5.10 -5.54
N ALA A 44 3.28 -4.18 -4.86
CA ALA A 44 2.83 -2.80 -4.70
C ALA A 44 2.76 -2.06 -6.05
N ASP A 45 3.82 -2.18 -6.87
CA ASP A 45 3.89 -1.57 -8.19
C ASP A 45 2.76 -2.09 -9.11
N MET A 46 2.56 -3.41 -9.13
CA MET A 46 1.48 -4.02 -9.91
C MET A 46 0.09 -3.57 -9.45
N TRP A 47 -0.12 -3.43 -8.14
CA TRP A 47 -1.41 -2.97 -7.60
C TRP A 47 -1.69 -1.49 -7.88
N ILE A 48 -0.68 -0.62 -7.83
CA ILE A 48 -0.85 0.80 -8.18
C ILE A 48 -1.18 0.98 -9.67
N ALA A 49 -0.67 0.08 -10.53
CA ALA A 49 -0.91 0.11 -11.96
C ALA A 49 -2.25 -0.52 -12.41
N SER A 50 -3.04 -1.11 -11.50
CA SER A 50 -4.30 -1.82 -11.82
C SER A 50 -5.53 -0.93 -11.93
#